data_AF-A0A150RXF0-F1
#
_entry.id   AF-A0A150RXF0-F1
#
_cell.length_a   1.000
_cell.length_b   1.000
_cell.length_c   1.000
_cell.angle_alpha   90.00
_cell.angle_beta   90.00
_cell.angle_gamma   90.00
#
_symmetry.space_group_name_H-M   'P 1'
#
loop_
_entity.id
_entity.type
_entity.pdbx_description
1 polymer ?
#
loop_
_entity_poly.entity_id
_entity_poly.type
_entity_poly.pdbx_seq_one_letter_code
_entity_poly.pdbx_strand_id
1 'polypeptide(L)'
;MGIDVVGQTFTEVRGSAGTATPVMDRCPGSQVILGFRGLIGELGESFIHGQIRAQCGHLALDGAGPYTIAATPGDMTPVEGGYGTEPWEMLCPENQVVVGFSGWSGSYLDLLFIACAPLLVTGAPGDLRVEVGPVTWPDGVGGDGGSEFPDTFCGASQVANLVQTVVSGAPISAIGLGCATPSLTY
;
A
#
# COMPACT_ATOMS: atom_id res chain seq x y z
N MET A 1 -10.32 -23.50 3.91
CA MET A 1 -10.37 -22.57 2.78
C MET A 1 -9.65 -21.31 3.19
N GLY A 2 -8.62 -20.91 2.44
CA GLY A 2 -7.80 -19.74 2.76
C GLY A 2 -7.74 -18.76 1.58
N ILE A 3 -7.01 -17.68 1.78
CA ILE A 3 -6.67 -16.73 0.72
C ILE A 3 -5.14 -16.71 0.60
N ASP A 4 -4.66 -16.95 -0.60
CA ASP A 4 -3.24 -16.81 -0.95
C ASP A 4 -3.06 -15.69 -1.98
N VAL A 5 -1.86 -15.12 -2.05
CA VAL A 5 -1.51 -14.07 -3.01
C VAL A 5 -0.43 -14.59 -3.95
N VAL A 6 -0.78 -14.68 -5.22
CA VAL A 6 0.05 -15.31 -6.24
C VAL A 6 0.50 -14.33 -7.31
N GLY A 7 1.65 -14.64 -7.91
CA GLY A 7 2.29 -13.76 -8.87
C GLY A 7 2.87 -12.49 -8.23
N GLN A 8 3.68 -11.78 -9.02
CA GLN A 8 4.24 -10.51 -8.61
C GLN A 8 4.37 -9.61 -9.83
N THR A 9 3.69 -8.48 -9.78
CA THR A 9 3.90 -7.34 -10.67
C THR A 9 4.39 -6.15 -9.83
N PHE A 10 4.88 -5.12 -10.50
CA PHE A 10 5.36 -3.90 -9.85
C PHE A 10 4.76 -2.71 -10.55
N THR A 11 4.31 -1.74 -9.75
CA THR A 11 3.96 -0.43 -10.28
C THR A 11 5.21 0.33 -10.69
N GLU A 12 5.01 1.38 -11.47
CA GLU A 12 6.04 2.42 -11.58
C GLU A 12 6.31 3.02 -10.19
N VAL A 13 7.57 3.37 -9.93
CA VAL A 13 7.98 4.12 -8.74
C VAL A 13 7.75 5.61 -9.03
N ARG A 14 6.92 6.27 -8.23
CA ARG A 14 6.58 7.69 -8.37
C ARG A 14 7.30 8.53 -7.32
N GLY A 15 7.74 9.71 -7.73
CA GLY A 15 8.56 10.61 -6.93
C GLY A 15 9.90 10.90 -7.61
N SER A 16 10.84 11.44 -6.84
CA SER A 16 12.19 11.77 -7.30
C SER A 16 13.17 10.62 -7.04
N ALA A 17 12.94 9.47 -7.66
CA ALA A 17 13.80 8.28 -7.50
C ALA A 17 15.24 8.49 -8.04
N GLY A 18 15.43 9.42 -8.99
CA GLY A 18 16.71 9.62 -9.65
C GLY A 18 17.22 8.33 -10.30
N THR A 19 18.43 7.90 -9.93
CA THR A 19 19.02 6.61 -10.36
C THR A 19 19.05 5.57 -9.24
N ALA A 20 18.43 5.85 -8.10
CA ALA A 20 18.46 4.95 -6.96
C ALA A 20 17.54 3.75 -7.19
N THR A 21 18.00 2.57 -6.74
CA THR A 21 17.20 1.35 -6.74
C THR A 21 16.31 1.34 -5.50
N PRO A 22 14.99 1.10 -5.62
CA PRO A 22 14.11 1.04 -4.46
C PRO A 22 14.45 -0.16 -3.57
N VAL A 23 14.33 0.04 -2.25
CA VAL A 23 14.24 -1.05 -1.28
C VAL A 23 12.88 -1.71 -1.44
N MET A 24 12.86 -3.04 -1.34
CA MET A 24 11.69 -3.87 -1.66
C MET A 24 11.26 -4.63 -0.42
N ASP A 25 10.30 -4.07 0.32
CA ASP A 25 9.83 -4.65 1.58
C ASP A 25 8.51 -5.40 1.38
N ARG A 26 8.60 -6.72 1.45
CA ARG A 26 7.46 -7.63 1.27
C ARG A 26 6.79 -7.93 2.60
N CYS A 27 5.46 -7.94 2.60
CA CYS A 27 4.69 -8.50 3.69
C CYS A 27 4.95 -10.01 3.87
N PRO A 28 5.18 -10.51 5.10
CA PRO A 28 5.48 -11.92 5.31
C PRO A 28 4.37 -12.87 4.87
N GLY A 29 4.75 -14.00 4.24
CA GLY A 29 3.81 -15.03 3.81
C GLY A 29 2.81 -14.53 2.76
N SER A 30 1.52 -14.82 2.98
CA SER A 30 0.41 -14.38 2.11
C SER A 30 -0.24 -13.07 2.57
N GLN A 31 0.42 -12.31 3.45
CA GLN A 31 -0.12 -11.05 3.93
C GLN A 31 -0.12 -9.97 2.84
N VAL A 32 -1.05 -9.03 2.96
CA VAL A 32 -1.23 -7.88 2.07
C VAL A 32 -1.05 -6.58 2.84
N ILE A 33 -0.86 -5.47 2.14
CA ILE A 33 -0.75 -4.15 2.76
C ILE A 33 -2.15 -3.63 3.10
N LEU A 34 -2.36 -3.27 4.36
CA LEU A 34 -3.57 -2.61 4.87
C LEU A 34 -3.39 -1.09 5.06
N GLY A 35 -2.16 -0.59 4.92
CA GLY A 35 -1.85 0.83 5.04
C GLY A 35 -0.40 1.07 5.38
N PHE A 36 -0.09 2.31 5.77
CA PHE A 36 1.26 2.75 6.08
C PHE A 36 1.32 3.53 7.39
N ARG A 37 2.50 3.50 7.99
CA ARG A 37 2.86 4.30 9.16
C ARG A 37 4.24 4.88 8.94
N GLY A 38 4.52 5.99 9.59
CA GLY A 38 5.80 6.64 9.40
C GLY A 38 6.01 7.87 10.27
N LEU A 39 7.03 8.63 9.90
CA LEU A 39 7.29 9.97 10.43
C LEU A 39 7.26 10.98 9.28
N ILE A 40 6.73 12.18 9.55
CA ILE A 40 6.93 13.37 8.71
C ILE A 40 7.89 14.33 9.41
N GLY A 41 8.54 15.20 8.63
CA GLY A 41 9.36 16.29 9.16
C GLY A 41 9.29 17.54 8.30
N GLU A 42 9.61 18.66 8.91
CA GLU A 42 9.60 19.99 8.31
C GLU A 42 10.84 20.26 7.47
N LEU A 43 10.66 20.45 6.16
CA LEU A 43 11.70 20.93 5.26
C LEU A 43 11.32 22.32 4.72
N GLY A 44 11.80 23.36 5.41
CA GLY A 44 11.38 24.73 5.13
C GLY A 44 9.93 24.94 5.57
N GLU A 45 9.08 25.37 4.65
CA GLU A 45 7.64 25.62 4.91
C GLU A 45 6.75 24.42 4.56
N SER A 46 7.33 23.26 4.17
CA SER A 46 6.58 22.06 3.78
C SER A 46 6.92 20.87 4.68
N PHE A 47 6.03 19.88 4.69
CA PHE A 47 6.23 18.59 5.36
C PHE A 47 6.53 17.50 4.33
N ILE A 48 7.53 16.68 4.61
CA ILE A 48 7.94 15.57 3.76
C ILE A 48 7.96 14.26 4.54
N HIS A 49 7.74 13.15 3.85
CA HIS A 49 7.82 11.82 4.46
C HIS A 49 9.27 11.49 4.81
N GLY A 50 9.54 11.32 6.10
CA GLY A 50 10.87 11.04 6.62
C GLY A 50 11.13 9.57 6.92
N GLN A 51 10.08 8.83 7.27
CA GLN A 51 10.11 7.37 7.43
C GLN A 51 8.80 6.76 6.92
N ILE A 52 8.87 5.55 6.36
CA ILE A 52 7.71 4.75 5.94
C ILE A 52 7.93 3.28 6.30
N ARG A 53 6.84 2.63 6.72
CA ARG A 53 6.70 1.16 6.72
C ARG A 53 5.25 0.76 6.45
N ALA A 54 5.04 -0.40 5.85
CA ALA A 54 3.71 -0.95 5.61
C ALA A 54 3.18 -1.68 6.85
N GLN A 55 1.88 -1.50 7.12
CA GLN A 55 1.09 -2.39 7.97
C GLN A 55 0.58 -3.53 7.11
N CYS A 56 1.09 -4.73 7.36
CA CYS A 56 0.61 -5.94 6.70
C CYS A 56 -0.64 -6.47 7.38
N GLY A 57 -1.36 -7.35 6.70
CA GLY A 57 -2.59 -7.93 7.19
C GLY A 57 -2.89 -9.31 6.63
N HIS A 58 -3.58 -10.10 7.43
CA HIS A 58 -4.09 -11.41 7.05
C HIS A 58 -5.45 -11.27 6.39
N LEU A 59 -5.67 -12.08 5.36
CA LEU A 59 -6.97 -12.21 4.71
C LEU A 59 -7.60 -13.53 5.13
N ALA A 60 -8.83 -13.46 5.62
CA ALA A 60 -9.62 -14.63 6.00
C ALA A 60 -10.97 -14.61 5.29
N LEU A 61 -11.36 -15.76 4.76
CA LEU A 61 -12.70 -15.98 4.26
C LEU A 61 -13.62 -16.24 5.47
N ASP A 62 -14.74 -15.53 5.53
CA ASP A 62 -15.76 -15.73 6.56
C ASP A 62 -17.12 -16.10 5.94
N GLY A 63 -17.93 -16.82 6.71
CA GLY A 63 -19.24 -17.33 6.34
C GLY A 63 -19.23 -18.71 5.65
N ALA A 64 -20.41 -19.33 5.61
CA ALA A 64 -20.70 -20.51 4.79
C ALA A 64 -21.43 -20.14 3.48
N GLY A 65 -21.45 -18.84 3.15
CA GLY A 65 -22.22 -18.23 2.07
C GLY A 65 -23.22 -17.17 2.58
N PRO A 66 -23.36 -16.01 1.90
CA PRO A 66 -22.38 -15.40 1.01
C PRO A 66 -21.06 -15.15 1.75
N TYR A 67 -19.93 -15.41 1.09
CA TYR A 67 -18.63 -15.23 1.71
C TYR A 67 -18.26 -13.76 1.82
N THR A 68 -17.63 -13.39 2.93
CA THR A 68 -16.97 -12.11 3.11
C THR A 68 -15.47 -12.33 3.28
N ILE A 69 -14.68 -11.30 2.99
CA ILE A 69 -13.23 -11.32 3.26
C ILE A 69 -12.98 -10.34 4.40
N ALA A 70 -12.51 -10.88 5.52
CA ALA A 70 -12.02 -10.09 6.63
C ALA A 70 -10.53 -9.78 6.43
N ALA A 71 -10.14 -8.54 6.71
CA ALA A 71 -8.74 -8.13 6.74
C ALA A 71 -8.36 -7.74 8.17
N THR A 72 -7.43 -8.48 8.76
CA THR A 72 -6.98 -8.23 10.14
C THR A 72 -5.51 -7.80 10.17
N PRO A 73 -5.12 -6.88 11.07
CA PRO A 73 -3.73 -6.47 11.21
C PRO A 73 -2.79 -7.66 11.44
N GLY A 74 -1.69 -7.67 10.70
CA GLY A 74 -0.61 -8.65 10.81
C GLY A 74 0.72 -7.96 11.10
N ASP A 75 1.76 -8.42 10.43
CA ASP A 75 3.13 -7.94 10.63
C ASP A 75 3.34 -6.50 10.14
N MET A 76 4.53 -5.97 10.42
CA MET A 76 4.99 -4.68 9.90
C MET A 76 6.25 -4.94 9.09
N THR A 77 6.40 -4.23 7.97
CA THR A 77 7.69 -4.23 7.26
C THR A 77 8.76 -3.50 8.07
N PRO A 78 10.05 -3.63 7.70
CA PRO A 78 11.10 -2.75 8.18
C PRO A 78 10.75 -1.26 7.98
N VAL A 79 11.37 -0.41 8.79
CA VAL A 79 11.28 1.04 8.65
C VAL A 79 12.32 1.48 7.63
N GLU A 80 11.85 2.18 6.60
CA GLU A 80 12.70 2.84 5.62
C GLU A 80 12.74 4.34 5.88
N GLY A 81 13.89 4.96 5.60
CA GLY A 81 14.15 6.37 5.89
C GLY A 81 14.75 6.60 7.28
N GLY A 82 15.04 7.86 7.59
CA GLY A 82 15.73 8.26 8.82
C GLY A 82 15.46 9.69 9.26
N TYR A 83 14.40 10.30 8.74
CA TYR A 83 14.06 11.70 8.95
C TYR A 83 12.69 11.87 9.61
N GLY A 84 12.41 13.06 10.13
CA GLY A 84 11.14 13.41 10.74
C GLY A 84 11.01 13.02 12.21
N THR A 85 10.01 13.60 12.86
CA THR A 85 9.72 13.42 14.29
C THR A 85 8.23 13.27 14.59
N GLU A 86 7.36 13.72 13.68
CA GLU A 86 5.93 13.64 13.88
C GLU A 86 5.38 12.33 13.32
N PRO A 87 4.82 11.44 14.17
CA PRO A 87 4.30 10.17 13.71
C PRO A 87 2.97 10.35 12.98
N TRP A 88 2.76 9.51 11.98
CA TRP A 88 1.51 9.44 11.24
C TRP A 88 1.11 8.00 10.91
N GLU A 89 -0.17 7.83 10.65
CA GLU A 89 -0.79 6.58 10.23
C GLU A 89 -1.79 6.88 9.10
N MET A 90 -1.81 6.00 8.11
CA MET A 90 -2.79 5.99 7.03
C MET A 90 -3.19 4.54 6.77
N LEU A 91 -4.31 4.12 7.34
CA LEU A 91 -4.85 2.78 7.19
C LEU A 91 -6.06 2.79 6.26
N CYS A 92 -6.21 1.70 5.52
CA CYS A 92 -7.46 1.42 4.84
C CYS A 92 -8.61 1.24 5.84
N PRO A 93 -9.85 1.57 5.44
CA PRO A 93 -11.02 1.26 6.24
C PRO A 93 -11.11 -0.23 6.57
N GLU A 94 -11.95 -0.57 7.54
CA GLU A 94 -12.13 -1.96 7.97
C GLU A 94 -12.45 -2.89 6.78
N ASN A 95 -11.81 -4.06 6.74
CA ASN A 95 -11.95 -5.06 5.69
C ASN A 95 -11.59 -4.58 4.28
N GLN A 96 -10.73 -3.56 4.17
CA GLN A 96 -10.15 -3.11 2.91
C GLN A 96 -8.63 -3.28 2.89
N VAL A 97 -8.08 -3.32 1.68
CA VAL A 97 -6.65 -3.50 1.41
C VAL A 97 -6.16 -2.42 0.46
N VAL A 98 -4.86 -2.15 0.47
CA VAL A 98 -4.23 -1.22 -0.47
C VAL A 98 -4.21 -1.83 -1.87
N VAL A 99 -4.71 -1.09 -2.85
CA VAL A 99 -4.76 -1.47 -4.28
C VAL A 99 -4.10 -0.44 -5.20
N GLY A 100 -3.56 0.64 -4.63
CA GLY A 100 -2.93 1.72 -5.38
C GLY A 100 -2.54 2.87 -4.48
N PHE A 101 -2.02 3.94 -5.08
CA PHE A 101 -1.59 5.15 -4.39
C PHE A 101 -1.60 6.35 -5.34
N SER A 102 -1.60 7.53 -4.75
CA SER A 102 -1.46 8.83 -5.42
C SER A 102 -0.65 9.76 -4.50
N GLY A 103 -0.26 10.93 -4.96
CA GLY A 103 0.56 11.82 -4.15
C GLY A 103 1.31 12.88 -4.93
N TRP A 104 2.05 13.68 -4.17
CA TRP A 104 2.80 14.82 -4.68
C TRP A 104 4.27 14.66 -4.31
N SER A 105 5.15 15.11 -5.21
CA SER A 105 6.58 15.07 -4.99
C SER A 105 7.31 16.22 -5.66
N GLY A 106 8.29 16.78 -4.96
CA GLY A 106 9.37 17.60 -5.47
C GLY A 106 10.66 16.79 -5.44
N SER A 107 11.65 17.24 -4.67
CA SER A 107 12.87 16.45 -4.42
C SER A 107 12.64 15.26 -3.48
N TYR A 108 11.56 15.31 -2.69
CA TYR A 108 11.16 14.28 -1.75
C TYR A 108 9.68 13.94 -1.97
N LEU A 109 9.18 12.92 -1.27
CA LEU A 109 7.76 12.63 -1.23
C LEU A 109 7.09 13.62 -0.27
N ASP A 110 6.27 14.51 -0.82
CA ASP A 110 5.64 15.60 -0.07
C ASP A 110 4.29 15.16 0.48
N LEU A 111 3.45 14.52 -0.34
CA LEU A 111 2.10 14.09 0.00
C LEU A 111 1.84 12.67 -0.50
N LEU A 112 1.22 11.83 0.32
CA LEU A 112 0.83 10.47 -0.04
C LEU A 112 -0.66 10.25 0.21
N PHE A 113 -1.31 9.56 -0.72
CA PHE A 113 -2.63 8.96 -0.57
C PHE A 113 -2.54 7.46 -0.91
N ILE A 114 -3.35 6.63 -0.24
CA ILE A 114 -3.53 5.22 -0.61
C ILE A 114 -4.91 4.98 -1.18
N ALA A 115 -4.98 4.16 -2.23
CA ALA A 115 -6.24 3.63 -2.73
C ALA A 115 -6.59 2.36 -1.97
N CYS A 116 -7.75 2.36 -1.33
CA CYS A 116 -8.25 1.24 -0.56
C CYS A 116 -9.49 0.65 -1.22
N ALA A 117 -9.61 -0.68 -1.22
CA ALA A 117 -10.80 -1.35 -1.71
C ALA A 117 -11.12 -2.60 -0.89
N PRO A 118 -12.40 -2.95 -0.70
CA PRO A 118 -12.77 -4.25 -0.16
C PRO A 118 -12.50 -5.35 -1.19
N LEU A 119 -12.26 -6.56 -0.71
CA LEU A 119 -12.21 -7.75 -1.57
C LEU A 119 -13.54 -8.47 -1.57
N LEU A 120 -14.04 -8.78 -2.75
CA LEU A 120 -15.33 -9.40 -2.98
C LEU A 120 -15.14 -10.84 -3.45
N VAL A 121 -15.98 -11.75 -2.96
CA VAL A 121 -16.03 -13.13 -3.46
C VAL A 121 -17.20 -13.22 -4.42
N THR A 122 -16.92 -13.53 -5.69
CA THR A 122 -17.93 -13.65 -6.74
C THR A 122 -17.82 -14.99 -7.46
N GLY A 123 -18.82 -15.33 -8.27
CA GLY A 123 -18.87 -16.60 -9.03
C GLY A 123 -19.82 -17.64 -8.46
N ALA A 124 -19.98 -18.74 -9.19
CA ALA A 124 -20.82 -19.87 -8.79
C ALA A 124 -20.06 -20.82 -7.85
N PRO A 125 -20.75 -21.68 -7.08
CA PRO A 125 -20.08 -22.76 -6.36
C PRO A 125 -19.20 -23.60 -7.30
N GLY A 126 -17.90 -23.67 -7.00
CA GLY A 126 -16.90 -24.34 -7.84
C GLY A 126 -16.12 -23.43 -8.82
N ASP A 127 -16.52 -22.17 -8.96
CA ASP A 127 -15.85 -21.13 -9.77
C ASP A 127 -15.80 -19.79 -9.00
N LEU A 128 -15.52 -19.87 -7.69
CA LEU A 128 -15.41 -18.69 -6.86
C LEU A 128 -14.09 -17.96 -7.15
N ARG A 129 -14.17 -16.64 -7.21
CA ARG A 129 -13.02 -15.76 -7.46
C ARG A 129 -13.03 -14.56 -6.53
N VAL A 130 -11.84 -13.99 -6.31
CA VAL A 130 -11.67 -12.76 -5.55
C VAL A 130 -11.57 -11.59 -6.53
N GLU A 131 -12.41 -10.58 -6.35
CA GLU A 131 -12.43 -9.35 -7.13
C GLU A 131 -12.16 -8.14 -6.23
N VAL A 132 -11.52 -7.12 -6.78
CA VAL A 132 -11.33 -5.83 -6.11
C VAL A 132 -12.63 -5.03 -6.25
N GLY A 133 -13.18 -4.59 -5.12
CA GLY A 133 -14.39 -3.78 -5.05
C GLY A 133 -14.15 -2.29 -5.36
N PRO A 134 -15.14 -1.43 -5.08
CA PRO A 134 -15.02 0.01 -5.28
C PRO A 134 -13.85 0.61 -4.50
N VAL A 135 -13.08 1.48 -5.16
CA VAL A 135 -11.94 2.20 -4.56
C VAL A 135 -12.43 3.38 -3.73
N THR A 136 -11.81 3.55 -2.57
CA THR A 136 -11.91 4.73 -1.70
C THR A 136 -10.53 5.30 -1.42
N TRP A 137 -10.48 6.59 -1.11
CA TRP A 137 -9.26 7.31 -0.82
C TRP A 137 -9.40 7.94 0.57
N PRO A 138 -8.72 7.41 1.60
CA PRO A 138 -8.57 8.10 2.88
C PRO A 138 -7.86 9.44 2.71
N ASP A 139 -7.92 10.27 3.74
CA ASP A 139 -7.18 11.53 3.77
C ASP A 139 -5.68 11.28 3.58
N GLY A 140 -5.06 12.11 2.74
CA GLY A 140 -3.62 12.05 2.49
C GLY A 140 -2.82 12.58 3.67
N VAL A 141 -1.57 12.15 3.75
CA VAL A 141 -0.61 12.59 4.77
C VAL A 141 0.56 13.25 4.09
N GLY A 142 0.97 14.42 4.57
CA GLY A 142 2.11 15.15 4.03
C GLY A 142 1.86 16.66 3.93
N GLY A 143 2.75 17.34 3.22
CA GLY A 143 2.68 18.77 2.93
C GLY A 143 2.07 19.10 1.56
N ASP A 144 2.00 20.39 1.26
CA ASP A 144 1.51 20.95 -0.01
C ASP A 144 2.63 21.22 -1.03
N GLY A 145 3.84 20.72 -0.75
CA GLY A 145 5.01 20.84 -1.61
C GLY A 145 4.94 20.00 -2.88
N GLY A 146 5.85 20.27 -3.82
CA GLY A 146 6.05 19.44 -5.00
C GLY A 146 4.97 19.58 -6.08
N SER A 147 4.78 18.50 -6.84
CA SER A 147 3.73 18.40 -7.87
C SER A 147 3.10 17.02 -7.86
N GLU A 148 1.82 16.97 -8.18
CA GLU A 148 1.06 15.73 -8.28
C GLU A 148 1.67 14.76 -9.31
N PHE A 149 1.73 13.49 -8.94
CA PHE A 149 2.02 12.40 -9.87
C PHE A 149 0.76 11.57 -10.15
N PRO A 150 0.68 10.85 -11.29
CA PRO A 150 -0.52 10.11 -11.67
C PRO A 150 -0.88 9.01 -10.67
N ASP A 151 -2.18 8.86 -10.41
CA ASP A 151 -2.75 7.71 -9.70
C ASP A 151 -2.19 6.41 -10.27
N THR A 152 -1.71 5.56 -9.38
CA THR A 152 -1.00 4.34 -9.72
C THR A 152 -1.65 3.16 -9.01
N PHE A 153 -2.15 2.19 -9.78
CA PHE A 153 -2.89 1.03 -9.27
C PHE A 153 -2.15 -0.28 -9.50
N CYS A 154 -2.46 -1.28 -8.67
CA CYS A 154 -1.87 -2.61 -8.73
C CYS A 154 -2.25 -3.45 -9.96
N GLY A 155 -3.13 -2.96 -10.85
CA GLY A 155 -3.69 -3.71 -11.96
C GLY A 155 -5.07 -4.27 -11.61
N ALA A 156 -5.87 -4.56 -12.65
CA ALA A 156 -7.23 -5.09 -12.45
C ALA A 156 -7.16 -6.44 -11.70
N SER A 157 -7.71 -6.47 -10.48
CA SER A 157 -7.72 -7.63 -9.57
C SER A 157 -6.44 -7.95 -8.82
N GLN A 158 -5.50 -7.00 -8.68
CA GLN A 158 -4.33 -7.20 -7.81
C GLN A 158 -4.38 -6.28 -6.58
N VAL A 159 -3.73 -6.73 -5.52
CA VAL A 159 -3.59 -6.02 -4.24
C VAL A 159 -2.12 -5.85 -3.91
N ALA A 160 -1.79 -4.82 -3.13
CA ALA A 160 -0.42 -4.58 -2.72
C ALA A 160 0.00 -5.56 -1.63
N ASN A 161 1.17 -6.18 -1.77
CA ASN A 161 1.79 -7.01 -0.74
C ASN A 161 3.28 -6.70 -0.53
N LEU A 162 3.77 -5.66 -1.20
CA LEU A 162 5.15 -5.19 -1.12
C LEU A 162 5.14 -3.68 -1.33
N VAL A 163 6.00 -2.97 -0.60
CA VAL A 163 6.28 -1.55 -0.84
C VAL A 163 7.66 -1.40 -1.43
N GLN A 164 7.77 -0.52 -2.44
CA GLN A 164 9.01 -0.08 -3.04
C GLN A 164 9.32 1.31 -2.47
N THR A 165 10.45 1.48 -1.78
CA THR A 165 10.79 2.76 -1.15
C THR A 165 12.15 3.24 -1.65
N VAL A 166 12.23 4.51 -2.06
CA VAL A 166 13.51 5.15 -2.39
C VAL A 166 13.82 6.21 -1.35
N VAL A 167 14.93 6.03 -0.62
CA VAL A 167 15.44 6.98 0.37
C VAL A 167 16.56 7.80 -0.26
N SER A 168 16.47 9.13 -0.21
CA SER A 168 17.50 10.04 -0.73
C SER A 168 18.08 10.86 0.42
N GLY A 169 19.32 10.54 0.83
CA GLY A 169 19.90 11.08 2.06
C GLY A 169 19.25 10.45 3.30
N ALA A 170 18.09 10.95 3.71
CA ALA A 170 17.33 10.44 4.86
C ALA A 170 15.80 10.45 4.67
N PRO A 171 15.19 11.43 3.96
CA PRO A 171 13.77 11.38 3.65
C PRO A 171 13.41 10.39 2.55
N ILE A 172 12.13 10.04 2.49
CA ILE A 172 11.55 9.28 1.39
C ILE A 172 11.47 10.20 0.18
N SER A 173 11.94 9.72 -0.97
CA SER A 173 11.96 10.47 -2.23
C SER A 173 11.03 9.90 -3.29
N ALA A 174 10.74 8.60 -3.23
CA ALA A 174 9.81 7.96 -4.13
C ALA A 174 9.22 6.70 -3.52
N ILE A 175 8.05 6.31 -4.02
CA ILE A 175 7.30 5.13 -3.58
C ILE A 175 6.73 4.36 -4.78
N GLY A 176 6.63 3.06 -4.64
CA GLY A 176 5.89 2.18 -5.54
C GLY A 176 5.33 0.99 -4.78
N LEU A 177 4.55 0.15 -5.46
CA LEU A 177 3.97 -1.06 -4.87
C LEU A 177 4.39 -2.28 -5.67
N GLY A 178 4.59 -3.39 -4.96
CA GLY A 178 4.52 -4.71 -5.54
C GLY A 178 3.13 -5.30 -5.34
N CYS A 179 2.58 -5.83 -6.41
CA CYS A 179 1.19 -6.26 -6.50
C CYS A 179 1.08 -7.75 -6.80
N ALA A 180 0.10 -8.40 -6.18
CA ALA A 180 -0.16 -9.83 -6.31
C ALA A 180 -1.67 -10.07 -6.45
N THR A 181 -2.02 -11.19 -7.09
CA THR A 181 -3.43 -11.55 -7.31
C THR A 181 -3.90 -12.41 -6.14
N PRO A 182 -4.93 -11.98 -5.38
CA PRO A 182 -5.53 -12.83 -4.35
C PRO A 182 -6.28 -14.00 -5.00
N SER A 183 -6.17 -15.18 -4.41
CA SER A 183 -6.79 -16.41 -4.90
C SER A 183 -7.30 -17.26 -3.73
N LEU A 184 -8.40 -17.97 -3.95
CA LEU A 184 -8.97 -18.87 -2.95
C LEU A 184 -8.21 -20.20 -2.97
N THR A 185 -7.83 -20.67 -1.78
CA THR A 185 -7.23 -22.00 -1.60
C THR A 185 -8.23 -22.94 -0.96
N TYR A 186 -8.40 -24.13 -1.56
CA TYR A 186 -9.34 -25.17 -1.12
C TYR A 186 -8.66 -26.22 -0.25
#